data_AF-C5NNE3-F1
#
_entry.id   AF-C5NNE3-F1
#
_cell.length_a   1.000
_cell.length_b   1.000
_cell.length_c   1.000
_cell.angle_alpha   90.00
_cell.angle_beta   90.00
_cell.angle_gamma   90.00
#
_symmetry.space_group_name_H-M   'P 1'
#
loop_
_entity.id
_entity.type
_entity.pdbx_description
1 polymer ?
#
loop_
_entity_poly.entity_id
_entity_poly.type
_entity_poly.pdbx_seq_one_letter_code
_entity_poly.pdbx_strand_id
1 'polypeptide(L)' 'MSALKETKELLSIVSNQKGVIPGWMCKDASKKLDGDKPNTERAEAIIKKLNESEKHPALAAKVRSAEKEIAQHKNLNQGF' A
#
# COMPACT_ATOMS: atom_id res chain seq x y z
N MET A 1 -12.81 10.93 6.09
CA MET A 1 -12.85 9.61 5.43
C MET A 1 -11.42 9.15 5.25
N SER A 2 -11.01 8.08 5.93
CA SER A 2 -9.63 7.59 5.87
C SER A 2 -9.38 6.98 4.50
N ALA A 3 -8.75 7.75 3.63
CA ALA A 3 -8.57 7.46 2.23
C ALA A 3 -8.04 6.05 1.93
N LEU A 4 -7.14 5.50 2.76
CA LEU A 4 -6.32 4.35 2.38
C LEU A 4 -6.15 3.38 3.54
N LYS A 5 -7.25 2.80 4.04
CA LYS A 5 -7.24 1.94 5.23
C LYS A 5 -6.67 0.55 4.91
N GLU A 6 -7.14 -0.08 3.83
CA GLU A 6 -6.64 -1.39 3.37
C GLU A 6 -5.13 -1.32 3.09
N THR A 7 -4.73 -0.25 2.43
CA THR A 7 -3.32 0.02 2.09
C THR A 7 -2.46 0.16 3.35
N LYS A 8 -2.92 0.91 4.37
CA LYS A 8 -2.19 1.06 5.64
C LYS A 8 -2.08 -0.25 6.41
N GLU A 9 -3.14 -1.05 6.44
CA GLU A 9 -3.08 -2.38 7.06
C GLU A 9 -2.08 -3.28 6.37
N LEU A 10 -2.09 -3.32 5.03
CA LEU A 10 -1.13 -4.10 4.26
C LEU A 10 0.30 -3.65 4.57
N LEU A 11 0.59 -2.35 4.53
CA LEU A 11 1.92 -1.83 4.82
C LEU A 11 2.36 -2.18 6.25
N SER A 12 1.45 -2.13 7.23
CA SER A 12 1.76 -2.54 8.60
C SER A 12 2.12 -4.03 8.69
N ILE A 13 1.36 -4.90 8.02
CA ILE A 13 1.62 -6.35 7.99
C ILE A 13 2.96 -6.64 7.31
N VAL A 14 3.18 -6.10 6.11
CA VAL A 14 4.44 -6.26 5.37
C VAL A 14 5.61 -5.70 6.17
N SER A 15 5.42 -4.59 6.90
CA SER A 15 6.49 -4.02 7.74
C SER A 15 6.94 -4.91 8.89
N ASN A 16 6.02 -5.76 9.37
CA ASN A 16 6.26 -6.71 10.44
C ASN A 16 6.68 -8.10 9.93
N GLN A 17 6.53 -8.36 8.63
CA GLN A 17 7.03 -9.58 8.00
C GLN A 17 8.52 -9.46 7.66
N LYS A 18 9.26 -10.56 7.86
CA LYS A 18 10.62 -10.71 7.32
C LYS A 18 10.52 -11.12 5.85
N GLY A 19 10.25 -10.16 4.97
CA GLY A 19 10.11 -10.38 3.53
C GLY A 19 11.11 -9.59 2.69
N VAL A 20 10.87 -9.57 1.38
CA VAL A 20 11.74 -8.86 0.39
C VAL A 20 11.66 -7.33 0.53
N ILE A 21 10.64 -6.83 1.24
CA ILE A 21 10.43 -5.41 1.46
C ILE A 21 10.89 -5.04 2.88
N PRO A 22 11.82 -4.10 3.03
CA PRO A 22 12.24 -3.63 4.34
C PRO A 22 11.10 -2.92 5.07
N GLY A 23 10.89 -3.22 6.35
CA GLY A 23 9.80 -2.62 7.11
C GLY A 23 9.87 -1.08 7.26
N TRP A 24 11.06 -0.48 7.15
CA TRP A 24 11.21 0.97 7.10
C TRP A 24 10.56 1.58 5.83
N MET A 25 10.56 0.86 4.72
CA MET A 25 9.96 1.30 3.46
C MET A 25 8.43 1.35 3.58
N CYS A 26 7.85 0.34 4.23
CA CYS A 26 6.42 0.29 4.53
C CYS A 26 5.99 1.37 5.53
N LYS A 27 6.78 1.63 6.57
CA LYS A 27 6.53 2.72 7.52
C LYS A 27 6.58 4.09 6.85
N ASP A 28 7.53 4.31 5.95
CA ASP A 28 7.61 5.56 5.19
C ASP A 28 6.40 5.75 4.27
N ALA A 29 6.01 4.70 3.53
CA ALA A 29 4.81 4.75 2.71
C ALA A 29 3.56 5.02 3.57
N SER A 30 3.42 4.36 4.72
CA SER A 30 2.28 4.56 5.63
C SER A 30 2.18 6.02 6.12
N LYS A 31 3.31 6.65 6.49
CA LYS A 31 3.35 8.08 6.83
C LYS A 31 2.94 8.98 5.67
N LYS A 32 3.36 8.65 4.45
CA LYS A 32 3.00 9.41 3.25
C LYS A 32 1.52 9.31 2.89
N LEU A 33 0.83 8.24 3.29
CA LEU A 33 -0.62 8.09 3.16
C LEU A 33 -1.39 8.81 4.26
N ASP A 34 -0.72 9.24 5.34
CA ASP A 34 -1.29 10.01 6.45
C ASP A 34 -1.21 11.53 6.24
N GLY A 35 -0.40 11.98 5.28
CA GLY A 35 -0.25 13.40 4.96
C GLY A 35 -1.42 14.00 4.17
N ASP A 36 -1.47 15.33 4.16
CA ASP A 36 -2.50 16.16 3.48
C ASP A 36 -2.64 15.84 1.98
N LYS A 37 -1.51 15.45 1.35
CA LYS A 37 -1.47 14.85 0.01
C LYS A 37 -1.04 13.38 0.12
N PRO A 38 -1.98 12.44 0.24
CA PRO A 38 -1.64 11.03 0.38
C PRO A 38 -0.89 10.54 -0.87
N ASN A 39 0.40 10.22 -0.71
CA ASN A 39 1.20 9.69 -1.82
C ASN A 39 0.98 8.18 -1.93
N THR A 40 0.18 7.80 -2.92
CA THR A 40 -0.14 6.40 -3.20
C THR A 40 0.91 5.67 -4.03
N GLU A 41 1.79 6.38 -4.75
CA GLU A 41 2.83 5.78 -5.60
C GLU A 41 3.80 4.91 -4.80
N ARG A 42 4.21 5.36 -3.60
CA ARG A 42 5.08 4.53 -2.74
C ARG A 42 4.40 3.26 -2.27
N ALA A 43 3.12 3.35 -1.92
CA ALA A 43 2.35 2.19 -1.51
C ALA A 43 2.14 1.22 -2.67
N GLU A 44 1.82 1.74 -3.86
CA GLU A 44 1.64 0.98 -5.10
C GLU A 44 2.93 0.24 -5.50
N ALA A 45 4.09 0.91 -5.43
CA ALA A 45 5.39 0.29 -5.69
C ALA A 45 5.71 -0.85 -4.71
N ILE A 46 5.37 -0.68 -3.43
CA ILE A 46 5.53 -1.72 -2.41
C ILE A 46 4.60 -2.90 -2.71
N ILE A 47 3.33 -2.64 -3.00
CA ILE A 47 2.33 -3.67 -3.33
C ILE A 47 2.77 -4.48 -4.54
N LYS A 48 3.18 -3.80 -5.62
CA LYS A 48 3.64 -4.44 -6.85
C LYS A 48 4.87 -5.30 -6.60
N LYS A 49 5.86 -4.77 -5.88
CA LYS A 49 7.07 -5.51 -5.50
C LYS A 49 6.78 -6.70 -4.60
N LEU A 50 5.79 -6.58 -3.71
CA LEU A 50 5.34 -7.68 -2.86
C LEU A 50 4.74 -8.80 -3.71
N ASN A 51 3.85 -8.44 -4.64
CA ASN A 51 3.19 -9.35 -5.56
C ASN A 51 4.17 -10.06 -6.50
N GLU A 52 5.24 -9.37 -6.94
CA GLU A 52 6.29 -9.94 -7.78
C GLU A 52 7.27 -10.82 -7.00
N SER A 53 7.68 -10.40 -5.79
CA SER A 53 8.80 -11.05 -5.07
C SER A 53 8.36 -12.24 -4.23
N GLU A 54 7.18 -12.16 -3.63
CA GLU A 54 6.63 -13.24 -2.83
C GLU A 54 5.15 -13.34 -3.18
N LYS A 55 4.81 -14.31 -4.03
CA LYS A 55 3.41 -14.73 -4.23
C LYS A 55 2.89 -15.29 -2.90
N HIS A 56 2.62 -14.41 -1.93
CA HIS A 56 2.04 -14.73 -0.63
C HIS A 56 0.54 -14.86 -0.83
N PRO A 57 -0.03 -16.08 -0.91
CA PRO A 57 -1.48 -16.24 -1.11
C PRO A 57 -2.29 -15.54 -0.02
N ALA A 58 -1.75 -15.46 1.21
CA ALA A 58 -2.37 -14.75 2.34
C ALA A 58 -2.40 -13.22 2.18
N LEU A 59 -1.42 -12.64 1.48
CA LEU A 59 -1.35 -11.20 1.23
C LEU A 59 -1.94 -10.84 -0.13
N ALA A 60 -2.01 -11.76 -1.09
CA ALA A 60 -2.52 -11.50 -2.43
C ALA A 60 -3.93 -10.90 -2.43
N ALA A 61 -4.79 -11.33 -1.50
CA ALA A 61 -6.11 -10.74 -1.30
C ALA A 61 -6.01 -9.28 -0.81
N LYS A 62 -5.22 -9.01 0.24
CA LYS A 62 -5.00 -7.65 0.77
C LYS A 62 -4.27 -6.74 -0.22
N VAL A 63 -3.33 -7.27 -1.00
CA VAL A 63 -2.59 -6.59 -2.06
C VAL A 63 -3.59 -6.10 -3.10
N ARG A 64 -4.47 -6.97 -3.61
CA ARG A 64 -5.50 -6.57 -4.57
C ARG A 64 -6.47 -5.54 -4.01
N SER A 65 -6.90 -5.68 -2.74
CA SER A 65 -7.76 -4.70 -2.09
C SER A 65 -7.08 -3.33 -1.98
N ALA A 66 -5.82 -3.29 -1.53
CA ALA A 66 -5.03 -2.08 -1.42
C ALA A 66 -4.75 -1.43 -2.79
N GLU A 67 -4.43 -2.23 -3.82
CA GLU A 67 -4.26 -1.75 -5.21
C GLU A 67 -5.53 -1.10 -5.73
N LYS A 68 -6.70 -1.74 -5.50
CA LYS A 68 -8.00 -1.23 -5.92
C LYS A 68 -8.36 0.05 -5.18
N GLU A 69 -8.10 0.11 -3.87
CA GLU A 69 -8.31 1.29 -3.02
C GLU A 69 -7.45 2.47 -3.50
N ILE A 70 -6.15 2.24 -3.77
CA ILE A 70 -5.23 3.24 -4.34
C ILE A 70 -5.71 3.72 -5.71
N ALA A 71 -6.10 2.80 -6.60
CA ALA A 71 -6.56 3.14 -7.94
C ALA A 71 -7.86 3.97 -7.91
N GLN A 72 -8.78 3.64 -6.99
CA GLN A 72 -9.98 4.43 -6.73
C GLN A 72 -9.62 5.80 -6.17
N HIS A 73 -8.67 5.87 -5.22
CA HIS A 73 -8.21 7.13 -4.67
C HIS A 73 -7.55 8.03 -5.71
N LYS A 74 -6.71 7.48 -6.60
CA LYS A 74 -6.13 8.23 -7.73
C LYS A 74 -7.21 8.75 -8.66
N ASN A 75 -8.18 7.93 -9.04
CA ASN A 75 -9.30 8.37 -9.88
C ASN A 75 -10.14 9.47 -9.23
N LEU A 76 -10.44 9.35 -7.93
CA LEU A 76 -11.21 10.34 -7.19
C LEU A 76 -10.45 11.65 -6.97
N ASN A 77 -9.12 11.59 -6.83
CA ASN A 77 -8.28 12.75 -6.51
C ASN A 77 -7.64 13.41 -7.75
N GLN A 78 -7.63 12.74 -8.91
CA GLN A 78 -7.24 13.31 -10.21
C GLN A 78 -8.44 13.85 -11.01
N GLY A 79 -9.65 13.80 -10.47
CA GLY A 79 -10.84 14.39 -11.08
C GLY A 79 -10.97 15.88 -10.77
N PHE A 80 -10.06 16.72 -11.28
CA PHE A 80 -10.26 18.15 -11.57
C PHE A 80 -9.24 18.64 -12.60
#